data_AF-A0A2C9JPC0-F1
#
_entry.id   AF-A0A2C9JPC0-F1
#
_cell.length_a   1.000
_cell.length_b   1.000
_cell.length_c   1.000
_cell.angle_alpha   90.00
_cell.angle_beta   90.00
_cell.angle_gamma   90.00
#
_symmetry.space_group_name_H-M   'P 1'
#
loop_
_entity.id
_entity.type
_entity.pdbx_description
1 polymer ?
#
loop_
_entity_poly.entity_id
_entity_poly.type
_entity_poly.pdbx_seq_one_letter_code
_entity_poly.pdbx_strand_id
1 'polypeptide(L)'
;MFCEGFYLHRLISNAFKPPKSLIFLYAIGWGFPLAYSGLYGILRLIYDNEICWVKSSGELQWIIFAPNLCCLVVNLFFLCNILRILLTQLQSHPNEPSNFRRALKATFVLIPLFGVQLFVSIYRLPAGSSGGPEYEKFSVCVLNSQGFFVALIFCFFNGEVLQLCCSQCGPQRWRRKYHCPELSLQSMS
;
A
#
# COMPACT_ATOMS: atom_id res chain seq x y z
N MET A 1 -2.72 -2.75 2.36
CA MET A 1 -1.69 -3.55 1.66
C MET A 1 -2.31 -4.70 0.86
N PHE A 2 -2.44 -5.94 1.39
CA PHE A 2 -2.85 -7.10 0.56
C PHE A 2 -4.24 -6.98 -0.07
N CYS A 3 -5.25 -6.64 0.73
CA CYS A 3 -6.62 -6.47 0.26
C CYS A 3 -6.73 -5.40 -0.85
N GLU A 4 -6.00 -4.28 -0.70
CA GLU A 4 -5.93 -3.22 -1.71
C GLU A 4 -5.22 -3.69 -2.98
N GLY A 5 -4.11 -4.42 -2.84
CA GLY A 5 -3.37 -4.96 -3.98
C GLY A 5 -4.19 -5.96 -4.79
N PHE A 6 -4.88 -6.87 -4.11
CA PHE A 6 -5.81 -7.81 -4.75
C PHE A 6 -6.99 -7.09 -5.42
N TYR A 7 -7.56 -6.07 -4.78
CA TYR A 7 -8.63 -5.27 -5.35
C TYR A 7 -8.19 -4.56 -6.63
N LEU A 8 -7.03 -3.92 -6.61
CA LEU A 8 -6.49 -3.18 -7.76
C LEU A 8 -6.11 -4.11 -8.91
N HIS A 9 -5.48 -5.25 -8.62
CA HIS A 9 -5.19 -6.29 -9.61
C HIS A 9 -6.47 -6.80 -10.30
N ARG A 10 -7.52 -7.06 -9.51
CA ARG A 10 -8.81 -7.53 -10.05
C ARG A 10 -9.50 -6.47 -10.92
N LEU A 11 -9.41 -5.19 -10.54
CA LEU A 11 -9.98 -4.08 -11.32
C LEU A 11 -9.33 -3.98 -12.71
N ILE A 12 -8.00 -4.11 -12.76
CA ILE A 12 -7.23 -4.04 -14.01
C ILE A 12 -7.44 -5.30 -14.87
N SER A 13 -7.42 -6.49 -14.28
CA SER A 13 -7.54 -7.76 -15.02
C SER A 13 -8.94 -8.04 -15.56
N ASN A 14 -10.00 -7.59 -14.88
CA ASN A 14 -11.39 -7.91 -15.26
C ASN A 14 -12.08 -6.80 -16.07
N ALA A 15 -11.32 -5.95 -16.76
CA ALA A 15 -11.83 -4.91 -17.66
C ALA A 15 -12.90 -4.01 -17.00
N PHE A 16 -12.55 -3.38 -15.87
CA PHE A 16 -13.35 -2.32 -15.23
C PHE A 16 -14.75 -2.70 -14.74
N LYS A 17 -15.06 -3.99 -14.49
CA LYS A 17 -16.27 -4.36 -13.76
C LYS A 17 -15.99 -4.32 -12.24
N PRO A 18 -16.50 -3.32 -11.50
CA PRO A 18 -16.35 -3.31 -10.05
C PRO A 18 -17.03 -4.54 -9.44
N PRO A 19 -16.42 -5.18 -8.43
CA PRO A 19 -16.99 -6.36 -7.80
C PRO A 19 -18.31 -6.01 -7.11
N LYS A 20 -19.34 -6.83 -7.31
CA LYS A 20 -20.68 -6.62 -6.72
C LYS A 20 -20.69 -6.70 -5.18
N SER A 21 -19.66 -7.30 -4.55
CA SER A 21 -19.54 -7.37 -3.10
C SER A 21 -18.08 -7.27 -2.66
N LEU A 22 -17.82 -6.34 -1.74
CA LEU A 22 -16.53 -6.18 -1.05
C LEU A 22 -16.52 -6.88 0.33
N ILE A 23 -17.66 -7.39 0.78
CA ILE A 23 -17.83 -7.98 2.12
C ILE A 23 -16.87 -9.15 2.33
N PHE A 24 -16.70 -10.00 1.31
CA PHE A 24 -15.77 -11.12 1.36
C PHE A 24 -14.32 -10.68 1.57
N LEU A 25 -13.91 -9.58 0.93
CA LEU A 25 -12.55 -9.06 1.02
C LEU A 25 -12.28 -8.45 2.41
N TYR A 26 -13.29 -7.77 2.99
CA TYR A 26 -13.22 -7.30 4.37
C TYR A 26 -13.18 -8.46 5.38
N ALA A 27 -14.00 -9.50 5.18
CA ALA A 27 -14.01 -10.66 6.06
C ALA A 27 -12.64 -11.36 6.10
N ILE A 28 -11.98 -11.52 4.95
CA ILE A 28 -10.62 -12.07 4.87
C ILE A 28 -9.61 -11.10 5.50
N GLY A 29 -9.72 -9.81 5.20
CA GLY A 29 -8.79 -8.78 5.68
C GLY A 29 -8.73 -8.69 7.22
N TRP A 30 -9.83 -8.96 7.91
CA TRP A 30 -9.89 -8.95 9.37
C TRP A 30 -9.77 -10.35 9.98
N GLY A 31 -10.47 -11.33 9.41
CA GLY A 31 -10.54 -12.68 9.97
C GLY A 31 -9.19 -13.40 9.90
N PHE A 32 -8.46 -13.29 8.78
CA PHE A 32 -7.18 -13.98 8.63
C PHE A 32 -6.12 -13.48 9.61
N PRO A 33 -5.88 -12.16 9.78
CA PRO A 33 -4.98 -11.64 10.81
C PRO A 33 -5.35 -12.01 12.24
N LEU A 34 -6.64 -11.94 12.59
CA LEU A 34 -7.10 -12.29 13.92
C LEU A 34 -6.88 -13.78 14.23
N ALA A 35 -7.12 -14.66 13.26
CA ALA A 35 -6.98 -16.09 13.43
C ALA A 35 -5.53 -16.51 13.74
N TYR A 36 -4.55 -16.12 12.91
CA TYR A 36 -3.16 -16.53 13.14
C TYR A 36 -2.53 -15.77 14.32
N SER A 37 -2.91 -14.52 14.57
CA SER A 37 -2.40 -13.75 15.71
C SER A 37 -2.92 -14.32 17.03
N GLY A 38 -4.20 -14.72 17.08
CA GLY A 38 -4.77 -15.40 18.23
C GLY A 38 -4.10 -16.75 18.49
N LEU A 39 -3.87 -17.55 17.44
CA LEU A 39 -3.14 -18.82 17.56
C LEU A 39 -1.72 -18.62 18.14
N TYR A 40 -0.98 -17.64 17.62
CA TYR A 40 0.34 -17.30 18.17
C TYR A 40 0.26 -16.88 19.64
N GLY A 41 -0.71 -16.04 20.01
CA GLY A 41 -0.89 -15.62 21.41
C GLY A 41 -1.16 -16.80 22.36
N ILE A 42 -2.00 -17.74 21.95
CA ILE A 42 -2.30 -18.95 22.73
C ILE A 42 -1.05 -19.82 22.87
N LEU A 43 -0.31 -20.04 21.78
CA LEU A 43 0.94 -20.82 21.82
C LEU A 43 1.99 -20.14 22.70
N ARG A 44 2.13 -18.81 22.63
CA ARG A 44 3.05 -18.05 23.48
C ARG A 44 2.68 -18.18 24.97
N LEU A 45 1.40 -18.10 25.30
CA LEU A 45 0.91 -18.28 26.68
C LEU A 45 1.23 -19.66 27.27
N ILE A 46 1.22 -20.71 26.44
CA ILE A 46 1.46 -22.09 26.90
C ILE A 46 2.96 -22.39 27.02
N TYR A 47 3.75 -21.96 26.03
CA TYR A 47 5.15 -22.39 25.89
C TYR A 47 6.19 -21.39 26.44
N ASP A 48 5.87 -20.09 26.48
CA ASP A 48 6.84 -19.04 26.81
C ASP A 48 6.14 -17.82 27.45
N ASN A 49 5.53 -18.04 28.61
CA ASN A 49 4.75 -17.03 29.33
C ASN A 49 5.65 -16.07 30.13
N GLU A 50 6.36 -15.22 29.41
CA GLU A 50 7.13 -14.11 29.98
C GLU A 50 6.21 -12.91 30.27
N ILE A 51 6.59 -12.09 31.26
CA ILE A 51 5.85 -10.86 31.64
C ILE A 51 5.79 -9.86 30.46
N CYS A 52 6.74 -9.93 29.52
CA CYS A 52 6.82 -9.04 28.36
C CYS A 52 7.07 -9.80 27.04
N TRP A 53 6.09 -9.75 26.13
CA TRP A 53 6.16 -10.43 24.83
C TRP A 53 6.90 -9.65 23.73
N VAL A 54 7.53 -8.53 24.09
CA VAL A 54 8.40 -7.76 23.18
C VAL A 54 9.69 -8.52 22.89
N LYS A 55 10.13 -9.42 23.78
CA LYS A 55 11.32 -10.23 23.57
C LYS A 55 11.08 -11.32 22.52
N SER A 56 12.01 -11.43 21.58
CA SER A 56 11.95 -12.45 20.53
C SER A 56 12.04 -13.86 21.12
N SER A 57 11.06 -14.71 20.81
CA SER A 57 11.08 -16.15 21.12
C SER A 57 11.69 -17.01 20.02
N GLY A 58 12.46 -16.41 19.10
CA GLY A 58 13.06 -17.12 17.98
C GLY A 58 12.01 -17.80 17.09
N GLU A 59 12.01 -19.13 17.09
CA GLU A 59 11.21 -20.01 16.21
C GLU A 59 9.70 -19.74 16.27
N LEU A 60 9.14 -19.46 17.45
CA LEU A 60 7.70 -19.20 17.62
C LEU A 60 7.23 -17.99 16.80
N GLN A 61 8.08 -16.98 16.60
CA GLN A 61 7.71 -15.78 15.85
C GLN A 61 7.45 -16.06 14.35
N TRP A 62 8.04 -17.13 13.80
CA TRP A 62 7.82 -17.52 12.40
C TRP A 62 6.37 -17.81 12.07
N ILE A 63 5.55 -18.20 13.07
CA ILE A 63 4.11 -18.42 12.91
C ILE A 63 3.39 -17.15 12.42
N ILE A 64 3.86 -15.96 12.84
CA ILE A 64 3.34 -14.68 12.36
C ILE A 64 4.12 -14.18 11.14
N PHE A 65 5.45 -14.36 11.13
CA PHE A 65 6.27 -13.83 10.03
C PHE A 65 6.01 -14.54 8.70
N ALA A 66 5.86 -15.87 8.69
CA ALA A 66 5.64 -16.65 7.48
C ALA A 66 4.37 -16.23 6.71
N PRO A 67 3.16 -16.18 7.30
CA PRO A 67 1.97 -15.75 6.57
C PRO A 67 2.07 -14.30 6.09
N ASN A 68 2.68 -13.41 6.87
CA ASN A 68 2.93 -12.03 6.45
C ASN A 68 3.87 -11.96 5.23
N LEU A 69 4.97 -12.72 5.25
CA LEU A 69 5.90 -12.79 4.12
C LEU A 69 5.21 -13.38 2.87
N CYS A 70 4.40 -14.43 3.02
CA CYS A 70 3.61 -14.98 1.92
C CYS A 70 2.68 -13.91 1.30
N CYS A 71 1.96 -13.14 2.12
CA CYS A 71 1.12 -12.04 1.62
C CYS A 71 1.93 -10.97 0.88
N LEU A 72 3.14 -10.64 1.37
CA LEU A 72 4.03 -9.69 0.70
C LEU A 72 4.51 -10.20 -0.66
N VAL A 73 4.87 -11.49 -0.76
CA VAL A 73 5.30 -12.12 -2.03
C VAL A 73 4.18 -12.11 -3.06
N VAL A 74 2.95 -12.46 -2.65
CA VAL A 74 1.79 -12.41 -3.54
C VAL A 74 1.48 -10.97 -3.99
N ASN A 75 1.61 -9.99 -3.09
CA ASN A 75 1.47 -8.57 -3.45
C ASN A 75 2.53 -8.11 -4.45
N LEU A 76 3.77 -8.58 -4.30
CA LEU A 76 4.84 -8.26 -5.24
C LEU A 76 4.53 -8.85 -6.62
N PHE A 77 4.02 -10.07 -6.68
CA PHE A 77 3.57 -10.68 -7.94
C PHE A 77 2.47 -9.85 -8.61
N PHE A 78 1.46 -9.41 -7.85
CA PHE A 78 0.42 -8.51 -8.36
C PHE A 78 1.00 -7.18 -8.86
N LEU A 79 1.91 -6.58 -8.11
CA LEU A 79 2.60 -5.35 -8.50
C LEU A 79 3.35 -5.54 -9.82
N CYS A 80 4.10 -6.62 -9.98
CA CYS A 80 4.82 -6.93 -11.23
C CYS A 80 3.87 -7.11 -12.41
N ASN A 81 2.73 -7.79 -12.23
CA ASN A 81 1.73 -7.94 -13.30
C ASN A 81 1.11 -6.60 -13.70
N ILE A 82 0.75 -5.78 -12.71
CA ILE A 82 0.19 -4.44 -12.93
C ILE A 82 1.23 -3.57 -13.65
N LEU A 83 2.49 -3.61 -13.19
CA LEU A 83 3.59 -2.87 -13.82
C LEU A 83 3.80 -3.31 -15.27
N ARG A 84 3.78 -4.61 -15.54
CA ARG A 84 3.88 -5.15 -16.91
C ARG A 84 2.77 -4.59 -17.79
N ILE A 85 1.52 -4.67 -17.35
CA ILE A 85 0.36 -4.15 -18.09
C ILE A 85 0.49 -2.65 -18.33
N LEU A 86 0.84 -1.86 -17.29
CA LEU A 86 1.03 -0.42 -17.39
C LEU A 86 2.13 -0.08 -18.40
N LEU A 87 3.30 -0.71 -18.29
CA LEU A 87 4.44 -0.49 -19.19
C LEU A 87 4.13 -0.89 -20.64
N THR A 88 3.41 -1.99 -20.86
CA THR A 88 2.98 -2.39 -22.21
C THR A 88 2.01 -1.37 -22.82
N GLN A 89 1.06 -0.84 -22.05
CA GLN A 89 0.14 0.20 -22.50
C GLN A 89 0.83 1.53 -22.83
N LEU A 90 1.96 1.82 -22.16
CA LEU A 90 2.78 3.00 -22.47
C LEU A 90 3.58 2.84 -23.75
N GLN A 91 4.13 1.64 -23.97
CA GLN A 91 4.90 1.33 -25.18
C GLN A 91 4.01 1.33 -26.44
N SER A 92 2.72 1.00 -26.32
CA SER A 92 1.77 1.10 -27.43
C SER A 92 1.38 2.53 -27.81
N HIS A 93 1.67 3.53 -26.96
CA HIS A 93 1.45 4.96 -27.24
C HIS A 93 2.75 5.78 -27.11
N PRO A 94 3.76 5.54 -27.99
CA PRO A 94 5.11 6.08 -27.84
C PRO A 94 5.24 7.59 -28.13
N ASN A 95 4.15 8.30 -28.46
CA ASN A 95 4.23 9.61 -29.08
C ASN A 95 4.60 10.79 -28.18
N GLU A 96 4.82 10.62 -26.86
CA GLU A 96 5.40 11.69 -26.05
C GLU A 96 6.29 11.20 -24.89
N PRO A 97 7.48 11.81 -24.67
CA PRO A 97 8.31 11.56 -23.49
C PRO A 97 7.63 11.95 -22.16
N SER A 98 6.55 12.75 -22.23
CA SER A 98 5.67 13.08 -21.10
C SER A 98 4.96 11.84 -20.53
N ASN A 99 4.58 10.88 -21.37
CA ASN A 99 3.88 9.65 -20.98
C ASN A 99 4.78 8.74 -20.15
N PHE A 100 6.05 8.61 -20.53
CA PHE A 100 7.03 7.81 -19.78
C PHE A 100 7.29 8.39 -18.38
N ARG A 101 7.42 9.71 -18.24
CA ARG A 101 7.57 10.35 -16.93
C ARG A 101 6.34 10.16 -16.05
N ARG A 102 5.14 10.27 -16.64
CA ARG A 102 3.87 10.04 -15.94
C ARG A 102 3.77 8.59 -15.44
N ALA A 103 4.22 7.64 -16.24
CA ALA A 103 4.31 6.24 -15.86
C ALA A 103 5.25 5.98 -14.69
N LEU A 104 6.48 6.48 -14.79
CA LEU A 104 7.46 6.34 -13.72
C LEU A 104 6.94 6.95 -12.42
N LYS A 105 6.27 8.11 -12.50
CA LYS A 105 5.62 8.72 -11.36
C LYS A 105 4.53 7.80 -10.78
N ALA A 106 3.68 7.21 -11.61
CA ALA A 106 2.67 6.25 -11.15
C ALA A 106 3.31 5.01 -10.50
N THR A 107 4.34 4.43 -11.12
CA THR A 107 5.07 3.29 -10.55
C THR A 107 5.70 3.62 -9.20
N PHE A 108 6.32 4.79 -9.06
CA PHE A 108 6.90 5.23 -7.79
C PHE A 108 5.86 5.36 -6.68
N VAL A 109 4.63 5.76 -7.04
CA VAL A 109 3.48 5.83 -6.13
C VAL A 109 2.98 4.44 -5.73
N LEU A 110 3.02 3.47 -6.64
CA LEU A 110 2.58 2.10 -6.37
C LEU A 110 3.51 1.39 -5.37
N ILE A 111 4.83 1.61 -5.41
CA ILE A 111 5.81 0.97 -4.51
C ILE A 111 5.43 1.07 -3.01
N PRO A 112 5.21 2.26 -2.43
CA PRO A 112 4.84 2.40 -1.02
C PRO A 112 3.43 1.88 -0.71
N LEU A 113 2.52 1.89 -1.68
CA LEU A 113 1.15 1.36 -1.54
C LEU A 113 1.13 -0.16 -1.42
N PHE A 114 1.95 -0.86 -2.22
CA PHE A 114 2.05 -2.32 -2.17
C PHE A 114 2.98 -2.81 -1.06
N GLY A 115 3.73 -1.91 -0.42
CA GLY A 115 4.55 -2.21 0.75
C GLY A 115 5.84 -2.94 0.41
N VAL A 116 6.43 -2.70 -0.75
CA VAL A 116 7.68 -3.36 -1.18
C VAL A 116 8.82 -3.09 -0.19
N GLN A 117 8.86 -1.92 0.42
CA GLN A 117 9.82 -1.57 1.46
C GLN A 117 9.76 -2.48 2.70
N LEU A 118 8.63 -3.17 2.93
CA LEU A 118 8.51 -4.14 4.02
C LEU A 118 9.43 -5.35 3.82
N PHE A 119 9.77 -5.73 2.58
CA PHE A 119 10.76 -6.78 2.32
C PHE A 119 12.15 -6.42 2.87
N VAL A 120 12.50 -5.14 2.80
CA VAL A 120 13.79 -4.65 3.32
C VAL A 120 13.77 -4.60 4.83
N SER A 121 12.61 -4.38 5.47
CA SER A 121 12.46 -4.22 6.92
C SER A 121 12.03 -5.49 7.68
N ILE A 122 11.60 -6.55 7.00
CA ILE A 122 11.12 -7.78 7.65
C ILE A 122 12.24 -8.64 8.24
N TYR A 123 13.48 -8.50 7.72
CA TYR A 123 14.63 -9.27 8.17
C TYR A 123 15.24 -8.61 9.42
N ARG A 124 14.79 -9.00 10.61
CA ARG A 124 15.42 -8.53 11.85
C ARG A 124 16.84 -9.08 11.96
N LEU A 125 17.83 -8.21 11.78
CA LEU A 125 19.25 -8.57 11.90
C LEU A 125 19.52 -9.10 13.32
N PRO A 126 20.17 -10.27 13.49
CA PRO A 126 20.42 -10.84 14.80
C PRO A 126 21.30 -9.93 15.66
N ALA A 127 21.01 -9.92 16.97
CA ALA A 127 21.73 -9.15 17.98
C ALA A 127 23.19 -9.65 18.04
N GLY A 128 24.14 -8.80 17.64
CA GLY A 128 25.57 -9.15 17.56
C GLY A 128 26.22 -8.82 16.21
N SER A 129 25.43 -8.50 15.19
CA SER A 129 25.94 -7.91 13.95
C SER A 129 26.34 -6.45 14.15
N SER A 130 27.51 -6.07 13.64
CA SER A 130 28.08 -4.72 13.79
C SER A 130 27.20 -3.59 13.23
N GLY A 131 26.19 -3.91 12.40
CA GLY A 131 25.22 -2.95 11.86
C GLY A 131 23.76 -3.15 12.29
N GLY A 132 23.49 -4.02 13.26
CA GLY A 132 22.12 -4.29 13.74
C GLY A 132 21.37 -3.05 14.25
N PRO A 133 21.98 -2.21 15.12
CA PRO A 133 21.31 -1.01 15.64
C PRO A 133 20.99 0.04 14.58
N GLU A 134 21.84 0.19 13.56
CA GLU A 134 21.61 1.15 12.47
C GLU A 134 20.49 0.67 11.56
N TYR A 135 20.48 -0.63 11.24
CA TYR A 135 19.43 -1.25 10.44
C TYR A 135 18.06 -1.18 11.14
N GLU A 136 18.01 -1.36 12.46
CA GLU A 136 16.75 -1.25 13.22
C GLU A 136 16.19 0.17 13.16
N LYS A 137 17.03 1.19 13.39
CA LYS A 137 16.63 2.61 13.25
C LYS A 137 16.13 2.92 11.85
N PHE A 138 16.84 2.46 10.82
CA PHE A 138 16.45 2.64 9.42
C PHE A 138 15.11 1.98 9.13
N SER A 139 14.92 0.72 9.53
CA SER A 139 13.69 -0.02 9.31
C SER A 139 12.49 0.63 10.01
N VAL A 140 12.65 1.08 11.26
CA VAL A 140 11.61 1.81 11.98
C VAL A 140 11.26 3.12 11.25
N CYS A 141 12.24 3.87 10.76
CA CYS A 141 12.00 5.09 9.99
C CYS A 141 11.21 4.81 8.70
N VAL A 142 11.63 3.80 7.93
CA VAL A 142 10.96 3.38 6.69
C VAL A 142 9.51 2.98 6.96
N LEU A 143 9.28 2.14 7.98
CA LEU A 143 7.95 1.67 8.36
C LEU A 143 7.01 2.82 8.78
N ASN A 144 7.47 3.73 9.62
CA ASN A 144 6.66 4.85 10.09
C ASN A 144 6.38 5.89 9.00
N SER A 145 7.33 6.09 8.08
CA SER A 145 7.16 7.03 6.97
C SER A 145 6.17 6.56 5.91
N GLN A 146 5.90 5.25 5.82
CA GLN A 146 5.00 4.69 4.80
C GLN A 146 3.61 5.35 4.82
N GLY A 147 2.98 5.44 5.99
CA GLY A 147 1.65 6.03 6.11
C GLY A 147 1.63 7.50 5.68
N PHE A 148 2.67 8.26 6.04
CA PHE A 148 2.85 9.64 5.63
C PHE A 148 2.95 9.80 4.11
N PHE A 149 3.81 9.00 3.45
CA PHE A 149 3.95 9.05 1.99
C PHE A 149 2.67 8.63 1.27
N VAL A 150 1.99 7.58 1.74
CA VAL A 150 0.72 7.13 1.16
C VAL A 150 -0.33 8.23 1.26
N ALA A 151 -0.46 8.90 2.41
CA ALA A 151 -1.40 10.01 2.58
C ALA A 151 -1.06 11.21 1.68
N LEU A 152 0.20 11.64 1.63
CA LEU A 152 0.64 12.72 0.73
C LEU A 152 0.30 12.43 -0.72
N ILE A 153 0.53 11.21 -1.17
CA ILE A 153 0.38 10.84 -2.57
C ILE A 153 -1.10 10.66 -2.96
N PHE A 154 -1.87 9.90 -2.19
CA PHE A 154 -3.25 9.55 -2.54
C PHE A 154 -4.27 10.61 -2.15
N CYS A 155 -3.98 11.42 -1.13
CA CYS A 155 -4.88 12.47 -0.65
C CYS A 155 -4.43 13.85 -1.13
N PHE A 156 -3.22 14.30 -0.76
CA PHE A 156 -2.82 15.69 -0.99
C PHE A 156 -2.40 15.99 -2.44
N PHE A 157 -1.69 15.06 -3.09
CA PHE A 157 -1.23 15.21 -4.48
C PHE A 157 -2.19 14.63 -5.50
N ASN A 158 -3.39 14.24 -5.08
CA ASN A 158 -4.43 13.82 -6.00
C ASN A 158 -4.96 15.03 -6.76
N GLY A 159 -4.94 14.96 -8.10
CA GLY A 159 -5.34 16.06 -8.97
C GLY A 159 -6.79 16.48 -8.75
N GLU A 160 -7.69 15.53 -8.44
CA GLU A 160 -9.10 15.84 -8.15
C GLU A 160 -9.23 16.63 -6.84
N VAL A 161 -8.52 16.21 -5.78
CA VAL A 161 -8.52 16.90 -4.48
C VAL A 161 -7.92 18.30 -4.62
N LEU A 162 -6.82 18.42 -5.37
CA LEU A 162 -6.19 19.71 -5.63
C LEU A 162 -7.10 20.64 -6.44
N GLN A 163 -7.83 20.10 -7.41
CA GLN A 163 -8.80 20.85 -8.21
C GLN A 163 -10.00 21.30 -7.38
N LEU A 164 -10.53 20.44 -6.51
CA LEU A 164 -11.60 20.78 -5.57
C LEU A 164 -11.14 21.85 -4.56
N CYS A 165 -9.93 21.70 -3.99
CA CYS A 165 -9.37 22.71 -3.10
C CYS A 165 -9.19 24.06 -3.82
N CYS A 166 -8.74 24.04 -5.07
CA CYS A 166 -8.58 25.24 -5.90
C CYS A 166 -9.94 25.90 -6.25
N SER A 167 -10.98 25.10 -6.53
CA SER A 167 -12.31 25.63 -6.83
C SER A 167 -12.97 26.27 -5.60
N GLN A 168 -12.70 25.74 -4.41
CA GLN A 168 -13.31 26.18 -3.15
C GLN A 168 -12.55 27.33 -2.48
N CYS A 169 -11.21 27.34 -2.54
CA CYS A 169 -10.35 28.30 -1.85
C CYS A 169 -9.61 29.29 -2.79
N GLY A 170 -9.75 29.16 -4.11
CA GLY A 170 -8.99 29.95 -5.08
C GLY A 170 -9.57 31.36 -5.37
N PRO A 171 -8.72 32.40 -5.53
CA PRO A 171 -9.12 33.69 -6.08
C PRO A 171 -9.79 33.50 -7.46
N GLN A 172 -10.80 34.32 -7.82
CA GLN A 172 -11.56 34.21 -9.09
C GLN A 172 -10.67 34.10 -10.36
N ARG A 173 -9.44 34.62 -10.31
CA ARG A 173 -8.44 34.54 -11.40
C ARG A 173 -7.93 33.12 -11.68
N TRP A 174 -7.91 32.23 -10.69
CA TRP A 174 -7.48 30.84 -10.83
C TRP A 174 -8.56 29.93 -11.45
N ARG A 175 -9.85 30.28 -11.26
CA ARG A 175 -10.99 29.56 -11.87
C ARG A 175 -11.02 29.63 -13.40
N ARG A 176 -10.40 30.64 -14.03
CA ARG A 176 -10.36 30.78 -15.49
C ARG A 176 -9.20 30.04 -16.17
N LYS A 177 -8.12 29.72 -15.44
CA LYS A 177 -6.90 29.13 -16.03
C LYS A 177 -6.93 27.60 -16.05
N TYR A 178 -7.63 26.99 -15.10
CA TYR A 178 -7.97 25.58 -15.09
C TYR A 178 -9.44 25.53 -15.45
N HIS A 179 -9.77 24.97 -16.61
CA HIS A 179 -11.15 24.80 -17.07
C HIS A 179 -11.85 23.83 -16.11
N CYS A 180 -12.25 24.31 -14.93
CA CYS A 180 -13.05 23.56 -13.98
C CYS A 180 -14.42 23.39 -14.62
N PRO A 181 -14.89 22.15 -14.86
CA PRO A 181 -16.30 21.94 -15.09
C PRO A 181 -17.03 22.48 -13.87
N GLU A 182 -18.03 23.34 -14.07
CA GLU A 182 -19.00 23.63 -13.03
C GLU A 182 -19.61 22.27 -12.61
N LEU A 183 -19.28 21.80 -11.41
CA LEU A 183 -20.10 20.77 -10.78
C LEU A 183 -21.47 21.41 -10.59
N SER A 184 -22.39 21.10 -11.49
CA SER A 184 -23.80 21.39 -11.34
C SER A 184 -24.27 20.66 -10.08
N LEU A 185 -24.44 21.46 -9.03
CA LEU A 185 -25.12 21.18 -7.77
C LEU A 185 -26.60 20.86 -8.03
N GLN A 186 -26.87 19.76 -8.73
CA GLN A 186 -28.22 19.43 -9.22
C GLN A 186 -28.41 17.92 -9.50
N SER A 187 -28.11 17.06 -8.53
CA SER A 187 -28.88 15.82 -8.33
C SER A 187 -28.45 15.10 -7.06
N MET A 188 -29.22 15.32 -6.00
CA MET A 188 -29.69 14.34 -5.01
C MET A 188 -30.12 15.11 -3.78
N SER A 189 -31.24 15.82 -3.98
CA SER A 189 -32.35 15.82 -3.03
C SER A 189 -32.72 14.41 -2.61
#